data_AF-A0A412H5L9-F1
#
_entry.id   AF-A0A412H5L9-F1
#
_cell.length_a   1.000
_cell.length_b   1.000
_cell.length_c   1.000
_cell.angle_alpha   90.00
_cell.angle_beta   90.00
_cell.angle_gamma   90.00
#
_symmetry.space_group_name_H-M   'P 1'
#
loop_
_entity.id
_entity.type
_entity.pdbx_description
1 polymer ?
#
loop_
_entity_poly.entity_id
_entity_poly.type
_entity_poly.pdbx_seq_one_letter_code
_entity_poly.pdbx_strand_id
1 'polypeptide(L)'
;MLYINDWSINQLKKKYKKRRISDYSPSGSWQTSRYVHIYIDGFDDNLHYEYKIDGKWNGRVELHFEGDWETKYGALIDRLMNETQNSDELNWSEWYWGYRCQHSKKINTIEELFETMSYMMELFDKLIKNASSAMPSFEPQTIDCDLMLPQQDGKVDIFEKSLGDVLRLRLSIPNYQRIYCWEENNVKCLLNDVYEHICNNTTTPYRLGTIILHSHDGKYDIIDGQQRLVTLTLLLSEIGVRSHLLDEKFTSQRSIEYVAYNKYLIHEFVQRHLTIHDSIEKLKDMLEFSVLVLQNTSIDLAYTFFSNQNSRGVALTDYDLLKAHHLRYIPATCEQQSKHAAEKWNKMIEDGRSDNDDISQPDYVRTLDTYIYRLRKWMRKKECDDSLDNYRVKREYEAAPIVEEIPPFGEKFYFNEPIQGGSHFFAYVEQHVQKYHEFINTEEFKSIHNTIVGGSNQWYRDIIESLLFCYFLKFGNYYLSDALVVIMRILLQHRYISTRAIKASIVRYAGDSELVLIIDQATSPTFFLAEARNIAKELSYPLRKDMSPIMREMRMRASNISKKLENNIVVESFKNLNR
;
A
#
# COMPACT_ATOMS: atom_id res chain seq x y z
N MET A 1 13.85 -18.03 -56.45
CA MET A 1 13.82 -17.75 -55.00
C MET A 1 15.25 -17.61 -54.50
N LEU A 2 15.55 -16.50 -53.83
CA LEU A 2 16.88 -16.28 -53.26
C LEU A 2 17.05 -17.11 -51.99
N TYR A 3 18.00 -18.05 -51.99
CA TYR A 3 18.28 -18.88 -50.82
C TYR A 3 18.98 -18.11 -49.70
N ILE A 4 18.71 -18.52 -48.45
CA ILE A 4 19.39 -18.04 -47.26
C ILE A 4 20.61 -18.96 -47.02
N ASN A 5 21.79 -18.42 -47.33
CA ASN A 5 23.08 -19.08 -47.22
C ASN A 5 24.16 -18.05 -46.88
N ASP A 6 25.38 -18.52 -46.60
CA ASP A 6 26.49 -17.66 -46.20
C ASP A 6 26.76 -16.52 -47.19
N TRP A 7 26.55 -16.76 -48.49
CA TRP A 7 26.74 -15.73 -49.51
C TRP A 7 25.69 -14.61 -49.37
N SER A 8 24.39 -14.93 -49.33
CA SER A 8 23.32 -13.93 -49.24
C SER A 8 23.34 -13.19 -47.89
N ILE A 9 23.65 -13.89 -46.80
CA ILE A 9 23.85 -13.30 -45.46
C ILE A 9 25.02 -12.31 -45.48
N ASN A 10 26.16 -12.67 -46.08
CA ASN A 10 27.31 -11.77 -46.19
C ASN A 10 27.02 -10.57 -47.09
N GLN A 11 26.22 -10.72 -48.14
CA GLN A 11 25.76 -9.58 -48.96
C GLN A 11 24.90 -8.61 -48.15
N LEU A 12 23.96 -9.11 -47.32
CA LEU A 12 23.14 -8.27 -46.42
C LEU A 12 24.00 -7.54 -45.39
N LYS A 13 24.93 -8.26 -44.72
CA LYS A 13 25.89 -7.66 -43.76
C LYS A 13 26.76 -6.58 -44.43
N LYS A 14 27.13 -6.76 -45.71
CA LYS A 14 27.90 -5.77 -46.47
C LYS A 14 27.07 -4.56 -46.90
N LYS A 15 25.79 -4.72 -47.21
CA LYS A 15 24.88 -3.64 -47.62
C LYS A 15 24.46 -2.78 -46.42
N TYR A 16 24.07 -3.41 -45.32
CA TYR A 16 23.53 -2.75 -44.13
C TYR A 16 24.51 -2.76 -42.95
N LYS A 17 25.79 -2.39 -43.18
CA LYS A 17 26.87 -2.43 -42.18
C LYS A 17 26.62 -1.63 -40.89
N LYS A 18 25.71 -0.66 -40.95
CA LYS A 18 25.36 0.20 -39.82
C LYS A 18 24.27 -0.41 -38.93
N ARG A 19 23.64 -1.51 -39.36
CA ARG A 19 22.56 -2.18 -38.62
C ARG A 19 23.09 -3.42 -37.93
N ARG A 20 22.51 -3.74 -36.78
CA ARG A 20 22.70 -5.07 -36.16
C ARG A 20 21.91 -6.11 -36.96
N ILE A 21 22.58 -7.18 -37.35
CA ILE A 21 22.00 -8.28 -38.14
C ILE A 21 22.33 -9.60 -37.46
N SER A 22 21.33 -10.45 -37.27
CA SER A 22 21.52 -11.84 -36.89
C SER A 22 20.89 -12.76 -37.92
N ASP A 23 21.41 -13.96 -38.04
CA ASP A 23 20.90 -14.96 -38.96
C ASP A 23 20.71 -16.29 -38.22
N TYR A 24 19.67 -17.02 -38.58
CA TYR A 24 19.46 -18.40 -38.17
C TYR A 24 19.56 -19.28 -39.40
N SER A 25 20.77 -19.79 -39.66
CA SER A 25 21.05 -20.68 -40.79
C SER A 25 21.92 -21.89 -40.38
N PRO A 26 21.43 -22.80 -39.51
CA PRO A 26 22.18 -23.99 -39.13
C PRO A 26 22.50 -24.89 -40.33
N SER A 27 23.67 -25.53 -40.33
CA SER A 27 24.03 -26.50 -41.38
C SER A 27 23.00 -27.63 -41.45
N GLY A 28 22.59 -28.02 -42.67
CA GLY A 28 21.59 -29.06 -42.90
C GLY A 28 20.12 -28.67 -42.67
N SER A 29 19.83 -27.44 -42.22
CA SER A 29 18.45 -26.96 -42.04
C SER A 29 17.74 -26.65 -43.36
N TRP A 30 16.42 -26.88 -43.40
CA TRP A 30 15.55 -26.51 -44.52
C TRP A 30 15.50 -25.00 -44.70
N GLN A 31 15.37 -24.55 -45.94
CA GLN A 31 15.34 -23.13 -46.29
C GLN A 31 14.15 -22.37 -45.66
N THR A 32 13.02 -23.04 -45.46
CA THR A 32 11.84 -22.53 -44.74
C THR A 32 12.05 -22.38 -43.23
N SER A 33 13.12 -22.97 -42.68
CA SER A 33 13.51 -22.84 -41.27
C SER A 33 14.67 -21.87 -41.08
N ARG A 34 15.08 -21.16 -42.15
CA ARG A 34 16.15 -20.16 -42.11
C ARG A 34 15.56 -18.76 -42.25
N TYR A 35 16.18 -17.81 -41.57
CA TYR A 35 15.78 -16.41 -41.61
C TYR A 35 16.95 -15.50 -41.25
N VAL A 36 16.82 -14.22 -41.60
CA VAL A 36 17.78 -13.17 -41.28
C VAL A 36 17.02 -12.01 -40.65
N HIS A 37 17.38 -11.65 -39.41
CA HIS A 37 16.85 -10.47 -38.72
C HIS A 37 17.76 -9.26 -38.95
N ILE A 38 17.13 -8.12 -39.18
CA ILE A 38 17.77 -6.80 -39.17
C ILE A 38 17.05 -5.97 -38.11
N TYR A 39 17.76 -5.58 -37.06
CA TYR A 39 17.15 -4.92 -35.90
C TYR A 39 17.04 -3.41 -36.09
N ILE A 40 16.06 -2.83 -35.40
CA ILE A 40 15.81 -1.39 -35.37
C ILE A 40 16.55 -0.79 -34.18
N ASP A 41 17.38 0.22 -34.42
CA ASP A 41 18.14 0.88 -33.36
C ASP A 41 17.19 1.65 -32.42
N GLY A 42 17.38 1.48 -31.11
CA GLY A 42 16.53 2.10 -30.08
C GLY A 42 15.31 1.28 -29.65
N PHE A 43 15.12 0.08 -30.21
CA PHE A 43 14.07 -0.87 -29.82
C PHE A 43 14.67 -2.20 -29.35
N ASP A 44 13.85 -3.03 -28.71
CA ASP A 44 14.25 -4.38 -28.33
C ASP A 44 14.22 -5.34 -29.53
N ASP A 45 14.68 -6.58 -29.31
CA ASP A 45 14.80 -7.59 -30.36
C ASP A 45 13.44 -8.10 -30.88
N ASN A 46 12.33 -7.80 -30.20
CA ASN A 46 10.99 -8.21 -30.63
C ASN A 46 10.40 -7.32 -31.73
N LEU A 47 11.04 -6.18 -32.03
CA LEU A 47 10.74 -5.34 -33.20
C LEU A 47 11.90 -5.38 -34.20
N HIS A 48 11.72 -6.10 -35.31
CA HIS A 48 12.78 -6.29 -36.28
C HIS A 48 12.24 -6.53 -37.71
N TYR A 49 13.09 -6.30 -38.70
CA TYR A 49 12.84 -6.74 -40.08
C TYR A 49 13.36 -8.16 -40.27
N GLU A 50 12.63 -8.98 -41.03
CA GLU A 50 12.98 -10.36 -41.31
C GLU A 50 12.98 -10.63 -42.81
N TYR A 51 14.02 -11.31 -43.31
CA TYR A 51 13.98 -12.01 -44.59
C TYR A 51 13.88 -13.52 -44.35
N LYS A 52 12.83 -14.15 -44.88
CA LYS A 52 12.59 -15.60 -44.73
C LYS A 52 12.00 -16.23 -45.97
N ILE A 53 11.90 -17.55 -45.95
CA ILE A 53 11.21 -18.33 -46.97
C ILE A 53 9.92 -18.90 -46.37
N ASP A 54 8.78 -18.49 -46.93
CA ASP A 54 7.46 -18.93 -46.46
C ASP A 54 7.17 -20.41 -46.79
N GLY A 55 6.13 -20.98 -46.17
CA GLY A 55 5.73 -22.37 -46.39
C GLY A 55 5.29 -22.72 -47.82
N LYS A 56 5.15 -21.71 -48.70
CA LYS A 56 4.88 -21.85 -50.14
C LYS A 56 6.15 -21.66 -50.99
N TRP A 57 7.34 -21.71 -50.38
CA TRP A 57 8.63 -21.55 -51.03
C TRP A 57 8.81 -20.19 -51.74
N ASN A 58 8.30 -19.11 -51.15
CA ASN A 58 8.57 -17.75 -51.61
C ASN A 58 9.43 -17.02 -50.59
N GLY A 59 10.47 -16.31 -51.06
CA GLY A 59 11.22 -15.37 -50.24
C GLY A 59 10.37 -14.13 -49.93
N ARG A 60 10.27 -13.76 -48.66
CA ARG A 60 9.45 -12.66 -48.12
C ARG A 60 10.27 -11.73 -47.25
N VAL A 61 9.93 -10.45 -47.30
CA VAL A 61 10.41 -9.42 -46.38
C VAL A 61 9.26 -9.01 -45.48
N GLU A 62 9.48 -9.08 -44.16
CA GLU A 62 8.49 -8.84 -43.12
C GLU A 62 9.03 -7.85 -42.07
N LEU A 63 8.15 -7.07 -41.45
CA LEU A 63 8.38 -6.36 -40.19
C LEU A 63 7.62 -7.12 -39.10
N HIS A 64 8.30 -7.52 -38.04
CA HIS A 64 7.75 -8.36 -36.97
C HIS A 64 7.61 -7.60 -35.65
N PHE A 65 6.55 -7.94 -34.92
CA PHE A 65 6.26 -7.55 -33.55
C PHE A 65 6.00 -8.83 -32.75
N GLU A 66 6.98 -9.28 -31.97
CA GLU A 66 6.93 -10.58 -31.27
C GLU A 66 6.78 -10.41 -29.74
N GLY A 67 6.53 -11.52 -29.04
CA GLY A 67 6.35 -11.50 -27.58
C GLY A 67 5.00 -10.92 -27.15
N ASP A 68 4.98 -10.07 -26.12
CA ASP A 68 3.78 -9.36 -25.65
C ASP A 68 3.45 -8.15 -26.57
N TRP A 69 3.25 -8.45 -27.86
CA TRP A 69 3.11 -7.42 -28.90
C TRP A 69 1.79 -6.66 -28.79
N GLU A 70 0.71 -7.28 -28.31
CA GLU A 70 -0.60 -6.66 -28.18
C GLU A 70 -0.54 -5.49 -27.18
N THR A 71 0.09 -5.73 -26.02
CA THR A 71 0.26 -4.71 -24.97
C THR A 71 1.38 -3.73 -25.30
N LYS A 72 2.49 -4.20 -25.87
CA LYS A 72 3.70 -3.39 -26.06
C LYS A 72 3.71 -2.57 -27.34
N TYR A 73 3.16 -3.13 -28.42
CA TYR A 73 3.24 -2.56 -29.77
C TYR A 73 1.88 -2.28 -30.40
N GLY A 74 0.76 -2.65 -29.78
CA GLY A 74 -0.59 -2.50 -30.35
C GLY A 74 -0.86 -1.09 -30.89
N ALA A 75 -0.62 -0.05 -30.09
CA ALA A 75 -0.84 1.34 -30.51
C ALA A 75 0.09 1.79 -31.66
N LEU A 76 1.34 1.30 -31.68
CA LEU A 76 2.27 1.55 -32.76
C LEU A 76 1.82 0.83 -34.04
N ILE A 77 1.38 -0.43 -33.93
CA ILE A 77 0.83 -1.23 -35.03
C ILE A 77 -0.37 -0.52 -35.64
N ASP A 78 -1.35 -0.10 -34.85
CA ASP A 78 -2.54 0.61 -35.33
C ASP A 78 -2.17 1.89 -36.11
N ARG A 79 -1.22 2.67 -35.58
CA ARG A 79 -0.72 3.89 -36.23
C ARG A 79 -0.04 3.56 -37.57
N LEU A 80 0.85 2.57 -37.58
CA LEU A 80 1.54 2.13 -38.79
C LEU A 80 0.58 1.55 -39.83
N MET A 81 -0.43 0.79 -39.39
CA MET A 81 -1.50 0.27 -40.25
C MET A 81 -2.31 1.39 -40.88
N ASN A 82 -2.71 2.40 -40.10
CA ASN A 82 -3.46 3.54 -40.61
C ASN A 82 -2.65 4.38 -41.62
N GLU A 83 -1.36 4.60 -41.35
CA GLU A 83 -0.45 5.32 -42.27
C GLU A 83 -0.15 4.53 -43.56
N THR A 84 -0.29 3.19 -43.51
CA THR A 84 -0.04 2.30 -44.65
C THR A 84 -1.31 1.72 -45.28
N GLN A 85 -2.50 2.15 -44.85
CA GLN A 85 -3.79 1.55 -45.23
C GLN A 85 -4.09 1.57 -46.73
N ASN A 86 -3.50 2.52 -47.47
CA ASN A 86 -3.70 2.69 -48.91
C ASN A 86 -2.62 1.99 -49.77
N SER A 87 -1.75 1.17 -49.16
CA SER A 87 -0.68 0.48 -49.87
C SER A 87 -1.09 -0.94 -50.25
N ASP A 88 -1.30 -1.19 -51.55
CA ASP A 88 -1.59 -2.53 -52.09
C ASP A 88 -0.40 -3.51 -51.96
N GLU A 89 0.79 -3.00 -51.63
CA GLU A 89 2.02 -3.78 -51.53
C GLU A 89 2.28 -4.35 -50.13
N LEU A 90 1.55 -3.91 -49.11
CA LEU A 90 1.79 -4.24 -47.70
C LEU A 90 0.59 -4.99 -47.11
N ASN A 91 0.86 -6.10 -46.44
CA ASN A 91 -0.17 -6.95 -45.86
C ASN A 91 0.08 -7.12 -44.37
N TRP A 92 -0.83 -6.62 -43.56
CA TRP A 92 -0.82 -6.77 -42.11
C TRP A 92 -1.56 -8.03 -41.70
N SER A 93 -0.96 -8.81 -40.79
CA SER A 93 -1.57 -10.05 -40.30
C SER A 93 -0.98 -10.45 -38.96
N GLU A 94 -1.82 -11.10 -38.15
CA GLU A 94 -1.39 -11.78 -36.94
C GLU A 94 -0.87 -13.20 -37.26
N TRP A 95 0.05 -13.69 -36.45
CA TRP A 95 0.53 -15.07 -36.50
C TRP A 95 0.84 -15.57 -35.08
N TYR A 96 1.16 -16.86 -34.96
CA TYR A 96 1.21 -17.57 -33.67
C TYR A 96 2.15 -16.93 -32.61
N TRP A 97 3.18 -16.19 -33.03
CA TRP A 97 4.17 -15.60 -32.13
C TRP A 97 4.17 -14.07 -32.13
N GLY A 98 3.24 -13.42 -32.86
CA GLY A 98 3.34 -11.99 -33.07
C GLY A 98 2.33 -11.36 -34.03
N TYR A 99 2.54 -10.09 -34.30
CA TYR A 99 1.95 -9.38 -35.42
C TYR A 99 3.01 -9.08 -36.47
N ARG A 100 2.62 -8.91 -37.74
CA ARG A 100 3.57 -8.57 -38.79
C ARG A 100 2.97 -7.75 -39.93
N CYS A 101 3.84 -7.03 -40.62
CA CYS A 101 3.60 -6.46 -41.94
C CYS A 101 4.49 -7.14 -42.99
N GLN A 102 3.89 -7.79 -43.98
CA GLN A 102 4.58 -8.51 -45.05
C GLN A 102 4.48 -7.75 -46.38
N HIS A 103 5.61 -7.59 -47.08
CA HIS A 103 5.59 -7.09 -48.46
C HIS A 103 5.10 -8.15 -49.45
N SER A 104 4.25 -7.76 -50.40
CA SER A 104 3.66 -8.62 -51.43
C SER A 104 4.68 -9.20 -52.43
N LYS A 105 5.84 -8.54 -52.64
CA LYS A 105 6.86 -8.94 -53.62
C LYS A 105 7.51 -10.27 -53.22
N LYS A 106 7.75 -11.13 -54.22
CA LYS A 106 8.44 -12.41 -54.05
C LYS A 106 9.90 -12.23 -54.43
N ILE A 107 10.79 -12.63 -53.52
CA ILE A 107 12.23 -12.38 -53.68
C ILE A 107 12.93 -13.56 -54.37
N ASN A 108 13.49 -13.30 -55.55
CA ASN A 108 14.22 -14.25 -56.37
C ASN A 108 15.70 -13.92 -56.53
N THR A 109 16.06 -12.64 -56.44
CA THR A 109 17.45 -12.16 -56.56
C THR A 109 17.88 -11.34 -55.34
N ILE A 110 19.19 -11.15 -55.16
CA ILE A 110 19.74 -10.34 -54.05
C ILE A 110 19.42 -8.86 -54.25
N GLU A 111 19.33 -8.41 -55.51
CA GLU A 111 18.94 -7.06 -55.87
C GLU A 111 17.49 -6.78 -55.47
N GLU A 112 16.57 -7.71 -55.77
CA GLU A 112 15.17 -7.61 -55.34
C GLU A 112 15.05 -7.59 -53.81
N LEU A 113 15.87 -8.37 -53.10
CA LEU A 113 15.91 -8.33 -51.64
C LEU A 113 16.33 -6.95 -51.14
N PHE A 114 17.40 -6.40 -51.70
CA PHE A 114 17.90 -5.08 -51.30
C PHE A 114 16.89 -3.97 -51.57
N GLU A 115 16.24 -3.97 -52.73
CA GLU A 115 15.20 -2.99 -53.05
C GLU A 115 14.03 -3.08 -52.05
N THR A 116 13.51 -4.28 -51.85
CA THR A 116 12.31 -4.52 -51.02
C THR A 116 12.59 -4.24 -49.54
N MET A 117 13.74 -4.68 -49.03
CA MET A 117 14.17 -4.43 -47.66
C MET A 117 14.47 -2.95 -47.44
N SER A 118 15.14 -2.27 -48.38
CA SER A 118 15.42 -0.83 -48.25
C SER A 118 14.13 -0.01 -48.29
N TYR A 119 13.16 -0.38 -49.14
CA TYR A 119 11.84 0.27 -49.16
C TYR A 119 11.11 0.13 -47.82
N MET A 120 11.02 -1.09 -47.29
CA MET A 120 10.40 -1.37 -45.99
C MET A 120 11.10 -0.59 -44.86
N MET A 121 12.44 -0.57 -44.86
CA MET A 121 13.23 0.16 -43.88
C MET A 121 13.00 1.67 -43.99
N GLU A 122 13.13 2.27 -45.18
CA GLU A 122 12.94 3.71 -45.37
C GLU A 122 11.52 4.18 -44.98
N LEU A 123 10.50 3.38 -45.31
CA LEU A 123 9.12 3.67 -44.93
C LEU A 123 8.91 3.54 -43.41
N PHE A 124 9.19 2.37 -42.84
CA PHE A 124 8.87 2.09 -41.45
C PHE A 124 9.83 2.76 -40.47
N ASP A 125 11.13 2.89 -40.77
CA ASP A 125 12.04 3.68 -39.94
C ASP A 125 11.56 5.12 -39.85
N LYS A 126 11.07 5.71 -40.95
CA LYS A 126 10.50 7.07 -40.96
C LYS A 126 9.21 7.13 -40.15
N LEU A 127 8.28 6.20 -40.33
CA LEU A 127 7.01 6.18 -39.61
C LEU A 127 7.20 5.91 -38.11
N ILE A 128 8.05 4.94 -37.75
CA ILE A 128 8.44 4.64 -36.37
C ILE A 128 9.15 5.85 -35.77
N LYS A 129 10.13 6.45 -36.48
CA LYS A 129 10.78 7.67 -36.00
C LYS A 129 9.79 8.81 -35.85
N ASN A 130 8.81 9.00 -36.73
CA ASN A 130 7.77 10.02 -36.55
C ASN A 130 6.87 9.70 -35.36
N ALA A 131 6.54 8.43 -35.13
CA ALA A 131 5.79 7.99 -33.96
C ALA A 131 6.58 8.14 -32.64
N SER A 132 7.91 7.96 -32.68
CA SER A 132 8.83 8.09 -31.55
C SER A 132 9.37 9.52 -31.36
N SER A 133 9.40 10.36 -32.39
CA SER A 133 9.70 11.81 -32.29
C SER A 133 8.46 12.65 -31.99
N ALA A 134 7.29 12.02 -32.05
CA ALA A 134 6.09 12.44 -31.33
C ALA A 134 6.10 11.99 -29.84
N MET A 135 7.22 11.45 -29.31
CA MET A 135 7.56 11.66 -27.90
C MET A 135 8.22 13.04 -27.85
N PRO A 136 7.53 14.09 -27.40
CA PRO A 136 8.10 15.42 -27.46
C PRO A 136 9.37 15.44 -26.62
N SER A 137 10.45 16.00 -27.16
CA SER A 137 11.42 16.68 -26.32
C SER A 137 10.68 17.87 -25.71
N PHE A 138 9.98 17.64 -24.59
CA PHE A 138 9.27 18.71 -23.91
C PHE A 138 10.31 19.73 -23.47
N GLU A 139 10.16 20.98 -23.92
CA GLU A 139 10.62 22.08 -23.08
C GLU A 139 9.81 21.95 -21.78
N PRO A 140 10.46 21.72 -20.63
CA PRO A 140 9.75 21.44 -19.39
C PRO A 140 8.83 22.62 -19.06
N GLN A 141 7.51 22.42 -19.20
CA GLN A 141 6.52 23.41 -18.82
C GLN A 141 6.43 23.36 -17.30
N THR A 142 6.70 24.49 -16.63
CA THR A 142 6.50 24.59 -15.18
C THR A 142 5.20 25.33 -14.92
N ILE A 143 4.36 24.77 -14.05
CA ILE A 143 3.17 25.45 -13.54
C ILE A 143 3.60 26.33 -12.37
N ASP A 144 3.55 27.64 -12.58
CA ASP A 144 3.86 28.63 -11.53
C ASP A 144 2.75 28.68 -10.47
N CYS A 145 3.13 28.89 -9.20
CA CYS A 145 2.19 29.10 -8.10
C CYS A 145 1.69 30.55 -8.02
N ASP A 146 0.99 31.02 -9.06
CA ASP A 146 0.56 32.42 -9.21
C ASP A 146 -0.93 32.66 -8.94
N LEU A 147 -1.73 31.60 -8.76
CA LEU A 147 -3.16 31.72 -8.49
C LEU A 147 -3.43 31.87 -6.99
N MET A 148 -4.22 32.89 -6.64
CA MET A 148 -4.81 33.07 -5.31
C MET A 148 -6.33 33.05 -5.43
N LEU A 149 -6.99 32.27 -4.58
CA LEU A 149 -8.45 32.27 -4.51
C LEU A 149 -8.94 33.50 -3.73
N PRO A 150 -10.18 33.99 -3.98
CA PRO A 150 -10.75 35.08 -3.21
C PRO A 150 -10.72 34.75 -1.72
N GLN A 151 -10.18 35.64 -0.90
CA GLN A 151 -10.08 35.44 0.55
C GLN A 151 -11.26 36.06 1.28
N GLN A 152 -11.89 35.29 2.16
CA GLN A 152 -12.94 35.75 3.07
C GLN A 152 -12.77 35.10 4.44
N ASP A 153 -12.23 35.84 5.40
CA ASP A 153 -11.88 35.30 6.72
C ASP A 153 -13.07 34.62 7.42
N GLY A 154 -12.82 33.42 7.95
CA GLY A 154 -13.76 32.68 8.79
C GLY A 154 -14.89 31.99 8.03
N LYS A 155 -14.82 31.91 6.70
CA LYS A 155 -15.85 31.26 5.87
C LYS A 155 -15.37 29.97 5.21
N VAL A 156 -16.35 29.20 4.75
CA VAL A 156 -16.14 28.01 3.91
C VAL A 156 -16.72 28.32 2.54
N ASP A 157 -15.87 28.32 1.52
CA ASP A 157 -16.25 28.57 0.13
C ASP A 157 -16.08 27.30 -0.71
N ILE A 158 -16.83 27.20 -1.80
CA ILE A 158 -16.68 26.13 -2.79
C ILE A 158 -16.44 26.76 -4.16
N PHE A 159 -15.40 26.30 -4.85
CA PHE A 159 -15.03 26.74 -6.19
C PHE A 159 -14.95 25.54 -7.12
N GLU A 160 -15.42 25.66 -8.36
CA GLU A 160 -15.12 24.66 -9.39
C GLU A 160 -13.83 25.07 -10.10
N LYS A 161 -12.83 24.18 -10.08
CA LYS A 161 -11.48 24.46 -10.60
C LYS A 161 -10.94 23.28 -11.40
N SER A 162 -10.25 23.60 -12.50
CA SER A 162 -9.52 22.60 -13.27
C SER A 162 -8.26 22.14 -12.53
N LEU A 163 -7.70 20.99 -12.91
CA LEU A 163 -6.42 20.50 -12.37
C LEU A 163 -5.32 21.55 -12.56
N GLY A 164 -5.26 22.20 -13.73
CA GLY A 164 -4.32 23.27 -14.01
C GLY A 164 -4.44 24.42 -13.01
N ASP A 165 -5.67 24.91 -12.77
CA ASP A 165 -5.93 25.97 -11.79
C ASP A 165 -5.54 25.54 -10.36
N VAL A 166 -5.89 24.32 -9.96
CA VAL A 166 -5.56 23.80 -8.62
C VAL A 166 -4.04 23.74 -8.42
N LEU A 167 -3.28 23.30 -9.42
CA LEU A 167 -1.81 23.21 -9.34
C LEU A 167 -1.09 24.56 -9.40
N ARG A 168 -1.79 25.64 -9.80
CA ARG A 168 -1.30 27.03 -9.68
C ARG A 168 -1.47 27.62 -8.28
N LEU A 169 -2.20 26.94 -7.39
CA LEU A 169 -2.25 27.32 -5.98
C LEU A 169 -0.95 26.90 -5.30
N ARG A 170 -0.56 27.65 -4.27
CA ARG A 170 0.57 27.28 -3.39
C ARG A 170 0.15 26.18 -2.41
N LEU A 171 0.04 24.96 -2.91
CA LEU A 171 -0.38 23.78 -2.15
C LEU A 171 0.73 23.31 -1.19
N SER A 172 0.34 22.82 -0.02
CA SER A 172 1.22 22.17 0.95
C SER A 172 0.59 20.90 1.53
N ILE A 173 1.43 19.92 1.88
CA ILE A 173 0.97 18.67 2.51
C ILE A 173 1.23 18.77 4.03
N PRO A 174 0.20 18.97 4.87
CA PRO A 174 0.39 19.16 6.30
C PRO A 174 0.71 17.86 7.04
N ASN A 175 1.41 17.94 8.18
CA ASN A 175 1.92 16.78 8.94
C ASN A 175 0.84 15.79 9.42
N TYR A 176 -0.40 16.25 9.55
CA TYR A 176 -1.53 15.40 9.95
C TYR A 176 -2.04 14.49 8.84
N GLN A 177 -1.71 14.78 7.59
CA GLN A 177 -2.01 13.91 6.47
C GLN A 177 -1.28 12.57 6.60
N ARG A 178 -1.91 11.51 6.09
CA ARG A 178 -1.21 10.24 5.91
C ARG A 178 -0.20 10.34 4.75
N ILE A 179 0.77 9.44 4.76
CA ILE A 179 1.74 9.31 3.67
C ILE A 179 1.04 9.01 2.33
N TYR A 180 1.73 9.23 1.21
CA TYR A 180 1.24 8.73 -0.07
C TYR A 180 1.29 7.18 -0.06
N CYS A 181 0.15 6.54 -0.30
CA CYS A 181 -0.03 5.10 -0.11
C CYS A 181 -1.01 4.47 -1.12
N TRP A 182 -1.21 5.10 -2.27
CA TRP A 182 -2.02 4.51 -3.33
C TRP A 182 -1.30 3.32 -3.95
N GLU A 183 -1.99 2.19 -3.97
CA GLU A 183 -1.53 0.95 -4.58
C GLU A 183 -1.86 0.93 -6.08
N GLU A 184 -1.26 -0.03 -6.80
CA GLU A 184 -1.38 -0.21 -8.26
C GLU A 184 -2.84 -0.11 -8.74
N ASN A 185 -3.77 -0.78 -8.06
CA ASN A 185 -5.18 -0.79 -8.44
C ASN A 185 -5.81 0.61 -8.39
N ASN A 186 -5.47 1.42 -7.38
CA ASN A 186 -5.99 2.78 -7.27
C ASN A 186 -5.43 3.67 -8.38
N VAL A 187 -4.13 3.55 -8.67
CA VAL A 187 -3.46 4.32 -9.72
C VAL A 187 -4.02 3.95 -11.09
N LYS A 188 -4.07 2.65 -11.42
CA LYS A 188 -4.61 2.17 -12.70
C LYS A 188 -6.05 2.60 -12.92
N CYS A 189 -6.90 2.50 -11.90
CA CYS A 189 -8.28 2.98 -11.98
C CYS A 189 -8.34 4.45 -12.38
N LEU A 190 -7.61 5.33 -11.67
CA LEU A 190 -7.58 6.75 -11.98
C LEU A 190 -7.04 7.04 -13.39
N LEU A 191 -5.95 6.38 -13.79
CA LEU A 191 -5.34 6.58 -15.10
C LEU A 191 -6.27 6.15 -16.24
N ASN A 192 -6.93 5.01 -16.09
CA ASN A 192 -7.92 4.51 -17.06
C ASN A 192 -9.09 5.49 -17.18
N ASP A 193 -9.66 5.92 -16.05
CA ASP A 193 -10.79 6.86 -16.02
C ASP A 193 -10.45 8.18 -16.73
N VAL A 194 -9.27 8.73 -16.45
CA VAL A 194 -8.76 9.97 -17.09
C VAL A 194 -8.55 9.77 -18.58
N TYR A 195 -7.93 8.64 -18.98
CA TYR A 195 -7.65 8.33 -20.38
C TYR A 195 -8.93 8.15 -21.20
N GLU A 196 -9.87 7.32 -20.72
CA GLU A 196 -11.15 7.09 -21.38
C GLU A 196 -11.89 8.41 -21.63
N HIS A 197 -11.88 9.31 -20.64
CA HIS A 197 -12.52 10.62 -20.79
C HIS A 197 -11.87 11.47 -21.88
N ILE A 198 -10.53 11.56 -21.89
CA ILE A 198 -9.79 12.40 -22.84
C ILE A 198 -9.93 11.90 -24.28
N CYS A 199 -9.97 10.58 -24.46
CA CYS A 199 -10.12 9.95 -25.78
C CYS A 199 -11.52 10.11 -26.36
N ASN A 200 -12.56 10.19 -25.52
CA ASN A 200 -13.94 10.28 -25.98
C ASN A 200 -14.33 11.65 -26.58
N ASN A 201 -13.40 12.62 -26.68
CA ASN A 201 -13.62 13.97 -27.24
C ASN A 201 -14.90 14.66 -26.73
N THR A 202 -15.25 14.42 -25.46
CA THR A 202 -16.41 15.05 -24.84
C THR A 202 -16.10 16.50 -24.50
N THR A 203 -17.08 17.39 -24.66
CA THR A 203 -16.95 18.81 -24.26
C THR A 203 -17.22 19.03 -22.77
N THR A 204 -17.76 18.04 -22.08
CA THR A 204 -18.05 18.10 -20.64
C THR A 204 -16.81 17.72 -19.82
N PRO A 205 -16.37 18.54 -18.86
CA PRO A 205 -15.25 18.20 -17.98
C PRO A 205 -15.51 16.93 -17.13
N TYR A 206 -14.44 16.18 -16.87
CA TYR A 206 -14.43 15.03 -15.96
C TYR A 206 -14.36 15.50 -14.51
N ARG A 207 -15.40 15.22 -13.74
CA ARG A 207 -15.49 15.59 -12.33
C ARG A 207 -14.75 14.56 -11.47
N LEU A 208 -13.55 14.91 -11.02
CA LEU A 208 -12.72 14.04 -10.16
C LEU A 208 -13.15 14.03 -8.69
N GLY A 209 -14.18 14.79 -8.33
CA GLY A 209 -14.74 14.88 -6.98
C GLY A 209 -14.24 16.11 -6.22
N THR A 210 -14.38 16.08 -4.89
CA THR A 210 -14.06 17.23 -4.03
C THR A 210 -12.59 17.23 -3.61
N ILE A 211 -11.97 18.40 -3.52
CA ILE A 211 -10.71 18.65 -2.81
C ILE A 211 -11.03 19.60 -1.66
N ILE A 212 -10.45 19.35 -0.48
CA ILE A 212 -10.62 20.23 0.68
C ILE A 212 -9.27 20.89 0.97
N LEU A 213 -9.26 22.23 1.02
CA LEU A 213 -8.08 23.03 1.30
C LEU A 213 -8.30 23.90 2.54
N HIS A 214 -7.26 24.12 3.33
CA HIS A 214 -7.22 25.14 4.37
C HIS A 214 -6.29 26.27 3.95
N SER A 215 -6.84 27.47 3.80
CA SER A 215 -6.06 28.65 3.45
C SER A 215 -5.52 29.31 4.71
N HIS A 216 -4.21 29.55 4.73
CA HIS A 216 -3.52 30.35 5.75
C HIS A 216 -2.21 30.91 5.17
N ASP A 217 -1.82 32.12 5.57
CA ASP A 217 -0.55 32.75 5.19
C ASP A 217 -0.21 32.70 3.67
N GLY A 218 -1.24 32.78 2.81
CA GLY A 218 -1.08 32.69 1.35
C GLY A 218 -0.69 31.30 0.83
N LYS A 219 -0.91 30.26 1.63
CA LYS A 219 -0.74 28.85 1.29
C LYS A 219 -2.08 28.11 1.41
N TYR A 220 -2.12 26.91 0.84
CA TYR A 220 -3.28 26.03 0.87
C TYR A 220 -2.87 24.62 1.31
N ASP A 221 -3.13 24.31 2.58
CA ASP A 221 -2.90 22.97 3.12
C ASP A 221 -3.97 22.00 2.58
N ILE A 222 -3.53 20.89 2.02
CA ILE A 222 -4.43 19.85 1.51
C ILE A 222 -5.00 19.05 2.69
N ILE A 223 -6.32 19.17 2.91
CA ILE A 223 -7.08 18.39 3.90
C ILE A 223 -7.62 17.10 3.28
N ASP A 224 -8.12 17.15 2.05
CA ASP A 224 -8.59 15.95 1.34
C ASP A 224 -8.24 16.03 -0.14
N GLY A 225 -8.03 14.87 -0.76
CA GLY A 225 -7.66 14.75 -2.17
C GLY A 225 -6.17 14.61 -2.46
N GLN A 226 -5.31 14.57 -1.44
CA GLN A 226 -3.84 14.44 -1.58
C GLN A 226 -3.44 13.30 -2.54
N GLN A 227 -3.97 12.09 -2.34
CA GLN A 227 -3.53 10.92 -3.11
C GLN A 227 -3.85 11.05 -4.61
N ARG A 228 -5.01 11.64 -4.94
CA ARG A 228 -5.41 11.95 -6.32
C ARG A 228 -4.50 13.01 -6.92
N LEU A 229 -4.31 14.13 -6.21
CA LEU A 229 -3.49 15.24 -6.67
C LEU A 229 -2.04 14.83 -6.92
N VAL A 230 -1.43 14.09 -6.00
CA VAL A 230 -0.05 13.58 -6.16
C VAL A 230 0.02 12.69 -7.41
N THR A 231 -0.90 11.75 -7.58
CA THR A 231 -0.89 10.81 -8.72
C THR A 231 -1.08 11.52 -10.07
N LEU A 232 -2.01 12.48 -10.16
CA LEU A 232 -2.20 13.29 -11.37
C LEU A 232 -0.99 14.16 -11.66
N THR A 233 -0.33 14.67 -10.63
CA THR A 233 0.89 15.46 -10.79
C THR A 233 2.06 14.59 -11.26
N LEU A 234 2.15 13.33 -10.81
CA LEU A 234 3.11 12.36 -11.35
C LEU A 234 2.84 12.05 -12.83
N LEU A 235 1.57 11.91 -13.24
CA LEU A 235 1.18 11.77 -14.65
C LEU A 235 1.62 12.98 -15.48
N LEU A 236 1.31 14.19 -15.03
CA LEU A 236 1.73 15.44 -15.68
C LEU A 236 3.25 15.54 -15.79
N SER A 237 3.97 15.16 -14.73
CA SER A 237 5.44 15.15 -14.73
C SER A 237 6.03 14.18 -15.73
N GLU A 238 5.40 13.02 -15.95
CA GLU A 238 5.86 12.02 -16.92
C GLU A 238 5.71 12.52 -18.37
N ILE A 239 4.71 13.36 -18.63
CA ILE A 239 4.49 13.99 -19.94
C ILE A 239 5.10 15.41 -20.04
N GLY A 240 6.06 15.76 -19.17
CA GLY A 240 6.87 16.97 -19.32
C GLY A 240 6.34 18.24 -18.64
N VAL A 241 5.31 18.14 -17.78
CA VAL A 241 4.76 19.27 -17.02
C VAL A 241 5.15 19.18 -15.54
N ARG A 242 5.99 20.10 -15.07
CA ARG A 242 6.41 20.18 -13.67
C ARG A 242 5.45 21.03 -12.84
N SER A 243 5.18 20.59 -11.61
CA SER A 243 4.42 21.33 -10.60
C SER A 243 5.14 21.31 -9.27
N HIS A 244 4.97 22.38 -8.49
CA HIS A 244 5.56 22.55 -7.16
C HIS A 244 5.03 21.56 -6.11
N LEU A 245 3.89 20.91 -6.33
CA LEU A 245 3.38 19.91 -5.39
C LEU A 245 4.35 18.72 -5.21
N LEU A 246 5.13 18.37 -6.24
CA LEU A 246 6.15 17.32 -6.15
C LEU A 246 7.46 17.78 -5.51
N ASP A 247 7.62 19.09 -5.25
CA ASP A 247 8.75 19.62 -4.48
C ASP A 247 8.54 19.46 -2.96
N GLU A 248 7.30 19.17 -2.53
CA GLU A 248 6.97 18.85 -1.14
C GLU A 248 7.69 17.56 -0.70
N LYS A 249 8.21 17.55 0.53
CA LYS A 249 9.06 16.45 1.00
C LYS A 249 8.24 15.21 1.37
N PHE A 250 8.37 14.16 0.57
CA PHE A 250 8.00 12.80 0.99
C PHE A 250 9.11 12.25 1.91
N THR A 251 8.95 12.38 3.22
CA THR A 251 9.98 11.99 4.21
C THR A 251 9.97 10.49 4.54
N SER A 252 8.87 9.81 4.26
CA SER A 252 8.64 8.40 4.50
C SER A 252 9.29 7.53 3.42
N GLN A 253 10.04 6.50 3.83
CA GLN A 253 10.68 5.55 2.90
C GLN A 253 9.63 4.84 2.04
N ARG A 254 8.52 4.39 2.66
CA ARG A 254 7.43 3.73 1.96
C ARG A 254 6.70 4.68 1.00
N SER A 255 6.52 5.94 1.40
CA SER A 255 5.95 6.95 0.49
C SER A 255 6.83 7.15 -0.74
N ILE A 256 8.16 7.17 -0.57
CA ILE A 256 9.13 7.26 -1.67
C ILE A 256 9.02 6.03 -2.57
N GLU A 257 8.87 4.84 -2.00
CA GLU A 257 8.68 3.59 -2.74
C GLU A 257 7.37 3.59 -3.53
N TYR A 258 6.25 4.01 -2.94
CA TYR A 258 4.99 4.18 -3.66
C TYR A 258 5.12 5.20 -4.80
N VAL A 259 5.76 6.35 -4.55
CA VAL A 259 5.99 7.35 -5.61
C VAL A 259 6.85 6.77 -6.74
N ALA A 260 7.93 6.06 -6.41
CA ALA A 260 8.82 5.45 -7.40
C ALA A 260 8.10 4.36 -8.21
N TYR A 261 7.37 3.47 -7.55
CA TYR A 261 6.60 2.41 -8.18
C TYR A 261 5.46 2.96 -9.04
N ASN A 262 4.73 3.94 -8.54
CA ASN A 262 3.64 4.55 -9.28
C ASN A 262 4.15 5.40 -10.45
N LYS A 263 5.34 5.99 -10.35
CA LYS A 263 6.02 6.60 -11.50
C LYS A 263 6.34 5.57 -12.58
N TYR A 264 6.82 4.38 -12.19
CA TYR A 264 7.02 3.28 -13.14
C TYR A 264 5.71 2.84 -13.81
N LEU A 265 4.63 2.66 -13.04
CA LEU A 265 3.31 2.31 -13.58
C LEU A 265 2.78 3.37 -14.55
N ILE A 266 2.92 4.65 -14.20
CA ILE A 266 2.53 5.78 -15.03
C ILE A 266 3.37 5.83 -16.31
N HIS A 267 4.68 5.61 -16.22
CA HIS A 267 5.56 5.53 -17.38
C HIS A 267 5.08 4.45 -18.36
N GLU A 268 4.88 3.23 -17.87
CA GLU A 268 4.33 2.12 -18.66
C GLU A 268 2.98 2.46 -19.29
N PHE A 269 2.10 3.12 -18.53
CA PHE A 269 0.79 3.55 -19.01
C PHE A 269 0.91 4.58 -20.15
N VAL A 270 1.73 5.61 -19.96
CA VAL A 270 1.96 6.67 -20.96
C VAL A 270 2.58 6.11 -22.24
N GLN A 271 3.52 5.16 -22.13
CA GLN A 271 4.11 4.48 -23.29
C GLN A 271 3.07 3.70 -24.11
N ARG A 272 2.09 3.06 -23.45
CA ARG A 272 0.99 2.36 -24.13
C ARG A 272 -0.02 3.32 -24.75
N HIS A 273 -0.18 4.51 -24.18
CA HIS A 273 -1.18 5.50 -24.54
C HIS A 273 -0.57 6.79 -25.09
N LEU A 274 0.17 6.69 -26.22
CA LEU A 274 0.93 7.79 -26.81
C LEU A 274 0.12 9.08 -27.06
N THR A 275 -1.20 8.97 -27.24
CA THR A 275 -2.12 10.11 -27.44
C THR A 275 -2.24 11.03 -26.22
N ILE A 276 -1.85 10.56 -25.03
CA ILE A 276 -1.83 11.36 -23.81
C ILE A 276 -0.80 12.50 -23.88
N HIS A 277 0.32 12.30 -24.59
CA HIS A 277 1.34 13.33 -24.76
C HIS A 277 0.81 14.57 -25.48
N ASP A 278 -0.07 14.37 -26.46
CA ASP A 278 -0.70 15.45 -27.23
C ASP A 278 -1.87 16.12 -26.48
N SER A 279 -2.20 15.63 -25.29
CA SER A 279 -3.40 16.00 -24.53
C SER A 279 -3.11 16.78 -23.25
N ILE A 280 -1.94 17.42 -23.11
CA ILE A 280 -1.55 18.18 -21.91
C ILE A 280 -2.59 19.24 -21.53
N GLU A 281 -3.03 20.08 -22.47
CA GLU A 281 -4.02 21.12 -22.15
C GLU A 281 -5.38 20.50 -21.81
N LYS A 282 -5.77 19.38 -22.45
CA LYS A 282 -6.97 18.63 -22.06
C LYS A 282 -6.85 18.08 -20.64
N LEU A 283 -5.70 17.53 -20.25
CA LEU A 283 -5.46 17.03 -18.89
C LEU A 283 -5.55 18.14 -17.85
N LYS A 284 -5.02 19.33 -18.16
CA LYS A 284 -5.06 20.48 -17.25
C LYS A 284 -6.46 21.07 -17.13
N ASP A 285 -7.19 21.19 -18.24
CA ASP A 285 -8.42 21.98 -18.31
C ASP A 285 -9.71 21.16 -18.21
N MET A 286 -9.71 19.90 -18.69
CA MET A 286 -10.91 19.05 -18.70
C MET A 286 -11.08 18.23 -17.42
N LEU A 287 -10.06 18.17 -16.56
CA LEU A 287 -10.14 17.52 -15.26
C LEU A 287 -10.56 18.56 -14.22
N GLU A 288 -11.78 18.47 -13.70
CA GLU A 288 -12.35 19.45 -12.77
C GLU A 288 -12.60 18.88 -11.38
N PHE A 289 -12.39 19.72 -10.37
CA PHE A 289 -12.63 19.46 -8.97
C PHE A 289 -13.58 20.49 -8.37
N SER A 290 -14.38 20.03 -7.42
CA SER A 290 -15.08 20.91 -6.49
C SER A 290 -14.14 21.21 -5.31
N VAL A 291 -13.58 22.41 -5.25
CA VAL A 291 -12.59 22.81 -4.27
C VAL A 291 -13.27 23.54 -3.12
N LEU A 292 -13.41 22.85 -1.98
CA LEU A 292 -13.91 23.42 -0.74
C LEU A 292 -12.73 24.04 0.03
N VAL A 293 -12.81 25.32 0.34
CA VAL A 293 -11.74 26.08 1.00
C VAL A 293 -12.21 26.58 2.36
N LEU A 294 -11.46 26.22 3.40
CA LEU A 294 -11.58 26.80 4.73
C LEU A 294 -10.69 28.05 4.80
N GLN A 295 -11.30 29.23 4.77
CA GLN A 295 -10.60 30.50 4.55
C GLN A 295 -10.11 31.11 5.87
N ASN A 296 -8.79 31.05 6.14
CA ASN A 296 -8.16 31.61 7.34
C ASN A 296 -8.87 31.19 8.64
N THR A 297 -9.43 29.98 8.68
CA THR A 297 -10.10 29.42 9.85
C THR A 297 -9.08 28.84 10.84
N SER A 298 -9.53 28.48 12.05
CA SER A 298 -8.68 27.73 12.97
C SER A 298 -8.23 26.40 12.37
N ILE A 299 -7.01 25.98 12.71
CA ILE A 299 -6.48 24.69 12.29
C ILE A 299 -7.34 23.53 12.81
N ASP A 300 -7.99 23.69 13.97
CA ASP A 300 -8.91 22.69 14.53
C ASP A 300 -10.08 22.36 13.61
N LEU A 301 -10.57 23.35 12.86
CA LEU A 301 -11.60 23.14 11.86
C LEU A 301 -11.05 22.28 10.72
N ALA A 302 -9.85 22.57 10.23
CA ALA A 302 -9.18 21.78 9.18
C ALA A 302 -9.05 20.31 9.59
N TYR A 303 -8.59 20.05 10.81
CA TYR A 303 -8.55 18.69 11.33
C TYR A 303 -9.95 18.05 11.44
N THR A 304 -10.97 18.81 11.83
CA THR A 304 -12.35 18.31 11.91
C THR A 304 -12.88 17.90 10.54
N PHE A 305 -12.57 18.67 9.50
CA PHE A 305 -12.85 18.27 8.11
C PHE A 305 -12.07 17.00 7.74
N PHE A 306 -10.77 16.91 8.03
CA PHE A 306 -9.98 15.69 7.77
C PHE A 306 -10.61 14.44 8.39
N SER A 307 -11.10 14.54 9.63
CA SER A 307 -11.67 13.39 10.34
C SER A 307 -13.05 12.96 9.85
N ASN A 308 -13.82 13.86 9.24
CA ASN A 308 -15.22 13.62 8.87
C ASN A 308 -15.45 13.52 7.36
N GLN A 309 -14.62 14.17 6.54
CA GLN A 309 -14.70 14.17 5.09
C GLN A 309 -13.66 13.21 4.53
N ASN A 310 -14.08 11.96 4.36
CA ASN A 310 -13.30 10.95 3.66
C ASN A 310 -14.17 10.32 2.59
N SER A 311 -14.56 11.15 1.62
CA SER A 311 -15.74 10.87 0.80
C SER A 311 -15.45 10.01 -0.43
N ARG A 312 -14.20 9.92 -0.95
CA ARG A 312 -13.83 9.03 -2.07
C ARG A 312 -12.34 8.66 -2.06
N GLY A 313 -12.01 7.38 -1.88
CA GLY A 313 -10.63 6.85 -1.91
C GLY A 313 -10.36 5.78 -0.86
N VAL A 314 -9.08 5.60 -0.49
CA VAL A 314 -8.68 4.66 0.58
C VAL A 314 -9.16 5.19 1.93
N ALA A 315 -9.91 4.40 2.70
CA ALA A 315 -10.42 4.80 4.00
C ALA A 315 -9.29 5.20 4.98
N LEU A 316 -9.55 6.19 5.85
CA LEU A 316 -8.66 6.55 6.95
C LEU A 316 -8.80 5.50 8.03
N THR A 317 -7.67 5.01 8.52
CA THR A 317 -7.63 4.09 9.65
C THR A 317 -7.85 4.84 10.96
N ASP A 318 -8.23 4.12 12.02
CA ASP A 318 -8.31 4.69 13.37
C ASP A 318 -7.01 5.40 13.78
N TYR A 319 -5.86 4.90 13.31
CA TYR A 319 -4.54 5.44 13.60
C TYR A 319 -4.24 6.74 12.83
N ASP A 320 -4.75 6.88 11.60
CA ASP A 320 -4.66 8.15 10.87
C ASP A 320 -5.47 9.24 11.59
N LEU A 321 -6.67 8.87 12.05
CA LEU A 321 -7.54 9.76 12.80
C LEU A 321 -6.96 10.12 14.18
N LEU A 322 -6.35 9.17 14.88
CA LEU A 322 -5.70 9.42 16.17
C LEU A 322 -4.49 10.35 16.01
N LYS A 323 -3.65 10.15 14.98
CA LYS A 323 -2.56 11.09 14.69
C LYS A 323 -3.10 12.50 14.51
N ALA A 324 -4.07 12.67 13.61
CA ALA A 324 -4.66 13.96 13.33
C ALA A 324 -5.33 14.57 14.58
N HIS A 325 -6.06 13.78 15.36
CA HIS A 325 -6.69 14.24 16.60
C HIS A 325 -5.66 14.75 17.60
N HIS A 326 -4.58 14.00 17.83
CA HIS A 326 -3.61 14.33 18.87
C HIS A 326 -2.65 15.44 18.47
N LEU A 327 -2.36 15.63 17.18
CA LEU A 327 -1.57 16.77 16.70
C LEU A 327 -2.25 18.12 16.97
N ARG A 328 -3.59 18.18 17.05
CA ARG A 328 -4.36 19.41 17.39
C ARG A 328 -3.96 20.01 18.73
N TYR A 329 -3.59 19.15 19.68
CA TYR A 329 -3.26 19.56 21.04
C TYR A 329 -1.80 19.99 21.18
N ILE A 330 -0.99 19.91 20.12
CA ILE A 330 0.37 20.46 20.11
C ILE A 330 0.26 21.94 19.70
N PRO A 331 0.71 22.89 20.54
CA PRO A 331 0.62 24.31 20.21
C PRO A 331 1.26 24.65 18.86
N ALA A 332 0.64 25.53 18.07
CA ALA A 332 1.15 25.94 16.77
C ALA A 332 2.55 26.57 16.83
N THR A 333 2.93 27.16 17.97
CA THR A 333 4.29 27.66 18.25
C THR A 333 5.35 26.56 18.30
N CYS A 334 4.95 25.29 18.41
CA CYS A 334 5.81 24.12 18.53
C CYS A 334 5.82 23.27 17.25
N GLU A 335 5.90 23.90 16.09
CA GLU A 335 5.84 23.23 14.77
C GLU A 335 6.83 22.06 14.64
N GLN A 336 8.07 22.24 15.12
CA GLN A 336 9.09 21.18 15.09
C GLN A 336 8.69 19.94 15.90
N GLN A 337 8.01 20.13 17.04
CA GLN A 337 7.53 19.01 17.85
C GLN A 337 6.36 18.29 17.16
N SER A 338 5.45 19.04 16.57
CA SER A 338 4.34 18.49 15.77
C SER A 338 4.85 17.65 14.60
N LYS A 339 5.84 18.18 13.87
CA LYS A 339 6.51 17.47 12.78
C LYS A 339 7.20 16.20 13.26
N HIS A 340 8.00 16.28 14.32
CA HIS A 340 8.70 15.13 14.89
C HIS A 340 7.73 14.02 15.34
N ALA A 341 6.63 14.39 16.00
CA ALA A 341 5.59 13.44 16.43
C ALA A 341 4.92 12.74 15.24
N ALA A 342 4.59 13.51 14.19
CA ALA A 342 4.01 12.96 12.96
C ALA A 342 4.98 12.02 12.22
N GLU A 343 6.26 12.37 12.12
CA GLU A 343 7.29 11.55 11.47
C GLU A 343 7.51 10.24 12.22
N LYS A 344 7.64 10.28 13.56
CA LYS A 344 7.71 9.07 14.39
C LYS A 344 6.48 8.17 14.23
N TRP A 345 5.29 8.77 14.22
CA TRP A 345 4.04 8.02 14.03
C TRP A 345 3.99 7.35 12.66
N ASN A 346 4.30 8.08 11.59
CA ASN A 346 4.34 7.53 10.24
C ASN A 346 5.33 6.36 10.15
N LYS A 347 6.53 6.50 10.73
CA LYS A 347 7.52 5.43 10.80
C LYS A 347 6.99 4.19 11.52
N MET A 348 6.29 4.34 12.65
CA MET A 348 5.67 3.23 13.36
C MET A 348 4.62 2.50 12.50
N ILE A 349 3.81 3.25 11.74
CA ILE A 349 2.82 2.67 10.82
C ILE A 349 3.51 1.90 9.68
N GLU A 350 4.62 2.44 9.16
CA GLU A 350 5.43 1.82 8.10
C GLU A 350 6.08 0.52 8.56
N ASP A 351 6.80 0.55 9.69
CA ASP A 351 7.51 -0.61 10.25
C ASP A 351 6.54 -1.77 10.55
N GLY A 352 5.28 -1.45 10.87
CA GLY A 352 4.24 -2.45 11.17
C GLY A 352 3.60 -3.12 9.95
N ARG A 353 3.77 -2.58 8.74
CA ARG A 353 3.18 -3.13 7.50
C ARG A 353 4.28 -3.86 6.70
N SER A 354 4.71 -5.06 7.10
CA SER A 354 5.69 -5.81 6.32
C SER A 354 5.06 -6.44 5.08
N ASP A 355 5.73 -6.36 3.93
CA ASP A 355 5.17 -6.72 2.62
C ASP A 355 5.02 -8.24 2.35
N ASN A 356 5.28 -9.10 3.34
CA ASN A 356 5.37 -10.55 3.14
C ASN A 356 4.41 -11.41 3.98
N ASP A 357 3.55 -10.81 4.80
CA ASP A 357 2.65 -11.61 5.63
C ASP A 357 1.30 -10.90 5.83
N ASP A 358 0.42 -11.03 4.83
CA ASP A 358 -0.99 -10.58 4.85
C ASP A 358 -1.79 -11.17 6.05
N ILE A 359 -1.19 -12.11 6.79
CA ILE A 359 -1.75 -12.81 7.94
C ILE A 359 -1.29 -12.17 9.26
N SER A 360 -0.17 -11.43 9.28
CA SER A 360 0.41 -10.86 10.50
C SER A 360 -0.13 -9.45 10.77
N GLN A 361 -0.85 -9.30 11.89
CA GLN A 361 -1.31 -8.00 12.37
C GLN A 361 -0.10 -7.11 12.77
N PRO A 362 -0.04 -5.83 12.35
CA PRO A 362 1.03 -4.91 12.73
C PRO A 362 1.21 -4.79 14.24
N ASP A 363 2.45 -4.60 14.69
CA ASP A 363 2.80 -4.54 16.13
C ASP A 363 2.04 -3.45 16.89
N TYR A 364 1.91 -2.25 16.31
CA TYR A 364 1.15 -1.17 16.93
C TYR A 364 -0.35 -1.50 17.02
N VAL A 365 -0.89 -2.23 16.05
CA VAL A 365 -2.29 -2.70 16.07
C VAL A 365 -2.45 -3.76 17.16
N ARG A 366 -1.55 -4.74 17.23
CA ARG A 366 -1.61 -5.76 18.28
C ARG A 366 -1.49 -5.15 19.67
N THR A 367 -0.61 -4.17 19.84
CA THR A 367 -0.41 -3.46 21.09
C THR A 367 -1.64 -2.65 21.49
N LEU A 368 -2.12 -1.74 20.62
CA LEU A 368 -3.18 -0.79 20.95
C LEU A 368 -4.58 -1.40 20.86
N ASP A 369 -4.88 -2.18 19.82
CA ASP A 369 -6.20 -2.75 19.58
C ASP A 369 -6.37 -4.11 20.30
N THR A 370 -5.43 -5.03 20.11
CA THR A 370 -5.63 -6.39 20.65
C THR A 370 -5.38 -6.46 22.16
N TYR A 371 -4.35 -5.77 22.68
CA TYR A 371 -3.99 -5.85 24.09
C TYR A 371 -4.54 -4.68 24.89
N ILE A 372 -4.03 -3.46 24.70
CA ILE A 372 -4.31 -2.33 25.60
C ILE A 372 -5.79 -1.94 25.59
N TYR A 373 -6.45 -1.95 24.43
CA TYR A 373 -7.89 -1.66 24.35
C TYR A 373 -8.68 -2.62 25.25
N ARG A 374 -8.40 -3.93 25.21
CA ARG A 374 -9.05 -4.91 26.10
C ARG A 374 -8.76 -4.64 27.56
N LEU A 375 -7.49 -4.38 27.90
CA LEU A 375 -7.08 -4.05 29.27
C LEU A 375 -7.82 -2.81 29.80
N ARG A 376 -7.95 -1.76 28.99
CA ARG A 376 -8.70 -0.55 29.34
C ARG A 376 -10.19 -0.80 29.57
N LYS A 377 -10.82 -1.64 28.73
CA LYS A 377 -12.23 -2.02 28.90
C LYS A 377 -12.44 -2.85 30.17
N TRP A 378 -11.62 -3.89 30.37
CA TRP A 378 -11.71 -4.78 31.53
C TRP A 378 -11.44 -4.06 32.85
N MET A 379 -10.45 -3.16 32.90
CA MET A 379 -10.17 -2.32 34.08
C MET A 379 -11.39 -1.49 34.51
N ARG A 380 -12.16 -1.00 33.54
CA ARG A 380 -13.35 -0.16 33.79
C ARG A 380 -14.64 -0.97 33.89
N LYS A 381 -14.56 -2.31 33.91
CA LYS A 381 -15.72 -3.23 33.87
C LYS A 381 -16.71 -2.90 32.74
N LYS A 382 -16.18 -2.42 31.61
CA LYS A 382 -16.97 -2.13 30.40
C LYS A 382 -16.97 -3.34 29.47
N GLU A 383 -18.05 -3.47 28.69
CA GLU A 383 -18.09 -4.46 27.62
C GLU A 383 -16.95 -4.20 26.63
N CYS A 384 -16.21 -5.26 26.32
CA CYS A 384 -15.11 -5.21 25.37
C CYS A 384 -15.62 -5.68 24.01
N ASP A 385 -15.90 -4.72 23.15
CA ASP A 385 -16.31 -5.02 21.78
C ASP A 385 -15.10 -5.40 20.92
N ASP A 386 -15.00 -6.70 20.66
CA ASP A 386 -13.98 -7.31 19.83
C ASP A 386 -14.41 -7.43 18.35
N SER A 387 -15.53 -6.80 17.97
CA SER A 387 -16.02 -6.69 16.59
C SER A 387 -15.17 -5.73 15.75
N LEU A 388 -15.18 -5.90 14.43
CA LEU A 388 -14.44 -5.06 13.49
C LEU A 388 -15.16 -3.70 13.23
N ASP A 389 -15.83 -3.14 14.25
CA ASP A 389 -16.47 -1.83 14.11
C ASP A 389 -15.43 -0.74 13.81
N ASN A 390 -15.78 0.10 12.85
CA ASN A 390 -14.95 1.23 12.48
C ASN A 390 -14.89 2.23 13.65
N TYR A 391 -13.70 2.76 13.92
CA TYR A 391 -13.47 3.80 14.94
C TYR A 391 -13.49 3.37 16.41
N ARG A 392 -13.55 2.07 16.73
CA ARG A 392 -13.54 1.62 18.14
C ARG A 392 -12.22 1.98 18.86
N VAL A 393 -11.09 1.85 18.17
CA VAL A 393 -9.76 2.15 18.71
C VAL A 393 -9.66 3.66 18.83
N LYS A 394 -10.05 4.39 17.78
CA LYS A 394 -10.10 5.85 17.79
C LYS A 394 -10.87 6.38 19.00
N ARG A 395 -12.10 5.90 19.26
CA ARG A 395 -12.93 6.34 20.40
C ARG A 395 -12.31 6.06 21.77
N GLU A 396 -11.60 4.95 21.93
CA GLU A 396 -10.97 4.61 23.22
C GLU A 396 -9.72 5.43 23.52
N TYR A 397 -9.02 5.88 22.46
CA TYR A 397 -7.78 6.63 22.55
C TYR A 397 -7.90 8.12 22.23
N GLU A 398 -9.11 8.65 22.08
CA GLU A 398 -9.34 10.10 22.01
C GLU A 398 -8.92 10.80 23.29
N ALA A 399 -8.45 12.05 23.16
CA ALA A 399 -8.06 12.85 24.31
C ALA A 399 -9.25 13.05 25.25
N ALA A 400 -9.01 12.80 26.53
CA ALA A 400 -9.96 13.05 27.60
C ALA A 400 -10.15 14.56 27.79
N PRO A 401 -11.36 15.00 28.18
CA PRO A 401 -11.60 16.41 28.49
C PRO A 401 -10.72 16.85 29.67
N ILE A 402 -10.16 18.05 29.55
CA ILE A 402 -9.40 18.71 30.62
C ILE A 402 -10.22 19.88 31.18
N VAL A 403 -9.91 20.28 32.41
CA VAL A 403 -10.44 21.50 33.03
C VAL A 403 -9.50 22.63 32.64
N GLU A 404 -9.95 23.62 31.88
CA GLU A 404 -9.09 24.65 31.26
C GLU A 404 -8.27 25.45 32.29
N GLU A 405 -8.80 25.61 33.50
CA GLU A 405 -8.16 26.34 34.59
C GLU A 405 -7.03 25.56 35.25
N ILE A 406 -6.94 24.24 35.03
CA ILE A 406 -6.00 23.35 35.71
C ILE A 406 -5.21 22.57 34.66
N PRO A 407 -3.90 22.78 34.54
CA PRO A 407 -3.10 21.99 33.61
C PRO A 407 -3.11 20.52 34.04
N PRO A 408 -3.10 19.58 33.08
CA PRO A 408 -2.83 18.17 33.38
C PRO A 408 -1.41 18.02 33.99
N PHE A 409 -1.27 17.18 35.01
CA PHE A 409 0.01 16.81 35.60
C PHE A 409 -0.03 15.42 36.25
N GLY A 410 1.13 14.74 36.26
CA GLY A 410 1.35 13.49 37.00
C GLY A 410 1.10 12.21 36.18
N GLU A 411 1.01 12.34 34.87
CA GLU A 411 0.83 11.25 33.92
C GLU A 411 2.07 10.33 33.88
N LYS A 412 1.84 9.02 33.74
CA LYS A 412 2.88 7.99 33.89
C LYS A 412 2.88 6.93 32.80
N PHE A 413 2.07 7.13 31.75
CA PHE A 413 1.89 6.18 30.67
C PHE A 413 1.32 4.84 31.15
N TYR A 414 0.39 4.88 32.11
CA TYR A 414 -0.30 3.67 32.53
C TYR A 414 -1.32 3.24 31.49
N PHE A 415 -1.42 1.94 31.19
CA PHE A 415 -2.34 1.45 30.15
C PHE A 415 -3.79 1.93 30.33
N ASN A 416 -4.23 2.14 31.58
CA ASN A 416 -5.59 2.54 31.98
C ASN A 416 -5.78 4.05 32.25
N GLU A 417 -4.75 4.89 32.07
CA GLU A 417 -4.88 6.34 32.32
C GLU A 417 -5.82 7.02 31.31
N PRO A 418 -6.52 8.10 31.68
CA PRO A 418 -7.18 8.96 30.69
C PRO A 418 -6.15 9.44 29.66
N ILE A 419 -6.53 9.47 28.38
CA ILE A 419 -5.57 9.87 27.35
C ILE A 419 -5.44 11.39 27.37
N GLN A 420 -4.23 11.89 27.64
CA GLN A 420 -3.92 13.29 27.41
C GLN A 420 -3.52 13.48 25.93
N GLY A 421 -4.09 14.51 25.30
CA GLY A 421 -3.78 14.88 23.93
C GLY A 421 -2.35 15.41 23.75
N GLY A 422 -1.92 15.54 22.50
CA GLY A 422 -0.66 16.19 22.16
C GLY A 422 0.51 15.22 22.24
N SER A 423 1.70 15.74 22.57
CA SER A 423 2.93 14.96 22.65
C SER A 423 2.85 13.78 23.63
N HIS A 424 2.05 13.89 24.69
CA HIS A 424 1.83 12.82 25.67
C HIS A 424 1.28 11.55 25.02
N PHE A 425 0.26 11.66 24.16
CA PHE A 425 -0.30 10.51 23.47
C PHE A 425 0.73 9.79 22.58
N PHE A 426 1.55 10.53 21.84
CA PHE A 426 2.58 9.94 21.00
C PHE A 426 3.62 9.18 21.85
N ALA A 427 4.03 9.74 22.98
CA ALA A 427 4.93 9.08 23.92
C ALA A 427 4.28 7.86 24.60
N TYR A 428 2.99 7.95 24.95
CA TYR A 428 2.19 6.84 25.47
C TYR A 428 2.23 5.66 24.52
N VAL A 429 1.94 5.88 23.23
CA VAL A 429 1.94 4.81 22.23
C VAL A 429 3.35 4.24 22.03
N GLU A 430 4.36 5.11 21.88
CA GLU A 430 5.75 4.69 21.69
C GLU A 430 6.24 3.78 22.83
N GLN A 431 5.99 4.16 24.09
CA GLN A 431 6.39 3.38 25.25
C GLN A 431 5.71 2.01 25.31
N HIS A 432 4.42 1.94 24.98
CA HIS A 432 3.70 0.67 25.00
C HIS A 432 4.11 -0.26 23.86
N VAL A 433 4.37 0.28 22.66
CA VAL A 433 4.89 -0.50 21.53
C VAL A 433 6.29 -1.02 21.85
N GLN A 434 7.15 -0.21 22.47
CA GLN A 434 8.45 -0.66 22.95
C GLN A 434 8.33 -1.79 23.97
N LYS A 435 7.40 -1.68 24.93
CA LYS A 435 7.12 -2.76 25.90
C LYS A 435 6.62 -4.03 25.23
N TYR A 436 5.79 -3.90 24.19
CA TYR A 436 5.36 -5.03 23.40
C TYR A 436 6.55 -5.71 22.68
N HIS A 437 7.48 -4.94 22.10
CA HIS A 437 8.70 -5.49 21.50
C HIS A 437 9.59 -6.24 22.51
N GLU A 438 9.69 -5.77 23.75
CA GLU A 438 10.34 -6.51 24.83
C GLU A 438 9.57 -7.81 25.14
N PHE A 439 8.25 -7.75 25.20
CA PHE A 439 7.38 -8.88 25.54
C PHE A 439 7.41 -10.02 24.51
N ILE A 440 7.39 -9.73 23.21
CA ILE A 440 7.40 -10.78 22.17
C ILE A 440 8.69 -11.60 22.13
N ASN A 441 9.76 -11.07 22.73
CA ASN A 441 11.04 -11.75 22.83
C ASN A 441 11.10 -12.80 23.94
N THR A 442 10.13 -12.80 24.86
CA THR A 442 10.03 -13.75 25.97
C THR A 442 9.78 -15.19 25.51
N GLU A 443 10.23 -16.17 26.30
CA GLU A 443 9.98 -17.59 26.01
C GLU A 443 8.51 -17.95 26.15
N GLU A 444 7.81 -17.27 27.06
CA GLU A 444 6.39 -17.36 27.34
C GLU A 444 5.58 -17.02 26.09
N PHE A 445 5.77 -15.81 25.54
CA PHE A 445 5.08 -15.38 24.32
C PHE A 445 5.29 -16.37 23.17
N LYS A 446 6.57 -16.70 22.87
CA LYS A 446 6.92 -17.64 21.80
C LYS A 446 6.28 -19.02 22.01
N SER A 447 6.20 -19.50 23.25
CA SER A 447 5.61 -20.81 23.56
C SER A 447 4.10 -20.84 23.38
N ILE A 448 3.40 -19.77 23.76
CA ILE A 448 1.96 -19.64 23.51
C ILE A 448 1.72 -19.56 21.99
N HIS A 449 2.44 -18.68 21.29
CA HIS A 449 2.23 -18.40 19.88
C HIS A 449 2.45 -19.62 18.99
N ASN A 450 3.42 -20.47 19.33
CA ASN A 450 3.71 -21.71 18.60
C ASN A 450 2.74 -22.86 18.91
N THR A 451 2.04 -22.83 20.04
CA THR A 451 1.22 -23.96 20.52
C THR A 451 -0.28 -23.71 20.35
N ILE A 452 -0.75 -22.48 20.57
CA ILE A 452 -2.17 -22.11 20.53
C ILE A 452 -2.47 -21.41 19.20
N VAL A 453 -2.47 -22.20 18.12
CA VAL A 453 -2.71 -21.74 16.75
C VAL A 453 -4.06 -22.21 16.19
N GLY A 454 -4.59 -21.44 15.24
CA GLY A 454 -5.73 -21.76 14.38
C GLY A 454 -7.12 -21.58 15.01
N GLY A 455 -8.06 -21.04 14.22
CA GLY A 455 -9.49 -20.97 14.55
C GLY A 455 -9.79 -20.37 15.92
N SER A 456 -10.71 -20.99 16.67
CA SER A 456 -11.11 -20.48 17.98
C SER A 456 -10.00 -20.49 19.04
N ASN A 457 -8.90 -21.20 18.81
CA ASN A 457 -7.77 -21.22 19.73
C ASN A 457 -7.03 -19.87 19.72
N GLN A 458 -6.98 -19.18 18.57
CA GLN A 458 -6.38 -17.85 18.47
C GLN A 458 -7.08 -16.86 19.39
N TRP A 459 -8.41 -16.95 19.55
CA TRP A 459 -9.15 -16.09 20.48
C TRP A 459 -8.70 -16.27 21.93
N TYR A 460 -8.49 -17.51 22.37
CA TYR A 460 -7.93 -17.78 23.71
C TYR A 460 -6.50 -17.27 23.82
N ARG A 461 -5.65 -17.53 22.81
CA ARG A 461 -4.28 -17.03 22.77
C ARG A 461 -4.25 -15.51 22.96
N ASP A 462 -4.97 -14.77 22.13
CA ASP A 462 -4.88 -13.31 22.13
C ASP A 462 -5.34 -12.72 23.49
N ILE A 463 -6.32 -13.35 24.16
CA ILE A 463 -6.79 -12.95 25.49
C ILE A 463 -5.77 -13.30 26.58
N ILE A 464 -5.19 -14.51 26.55
CA ILE A 464 -4.11 -14.93 27.47
C ILE A 464 -2.92 -13.99 27.33
N GLU A 465 -2.51 -13.70 26.09
CA GLU A 465 -1.42 -12.76 25.79
C GLU A 465 -1.76 -11.34 26.29
N SER A 466 -3.01 -10.88 26.15
CA SER A 466 -3.42 -9.55 26.66
C SER A 466 -3.21 -9.45 28.18
N LEU A 467 -3.67 -10.44 28.95
CA LEU A 467 -3.50 -10.45 30.41
C LEU A 467 -2.05 -10.66 30.83
N LEU A 468 -1.30 -11.50 30.12
CA LEU A 468 0.12 -11.67 30.38
C LEU A 468 0.89 -10.39 30.07
N PHE A 469 0.51 -9.65 29.02
CA PHE A 469 1.07 -8.35 28.71
C PHE A 469 0.73 -7.33 29.81
N CYS A 470 -0.48 -7.34 30.39
CA CYS A 470 -0.81 -6.53 31.56
C CYS A 470 0.11 -6.82 32.75
N TYR A 471 0.37 -8.10 33.03
CA TYR A 471 1.30 -8.51 34.07
C TYR A 471 2.73 -8.01 33.75
N PHE A 472 3.17 -8.19 32.51
CA PHE A 472 4.48 -7.76 32.03
C PHE A 472 4.67 -6.23 32.10
N LEU A 473 3.65 -5.43 31.75
CA LEU A 473 3.70 -3.97 31.88
C LEU A 473 3.99 -3.53 33.32
N LYS A 474 3.49 -4.28 34.31
CA LYS A 474 3.64 -3.94 35.72
C LYS A 474 4.89 -4.55 36.37
N PHE A 475 5.17 -5.81 36.09
CA PHE A 475 6.20 -6.60 36.78
C PHE A 475 7.33 -7.07 35.86
N GLY A 476 7.32 -6.72 34.57
CA GLY A 476 8.31 -7.21 33.61
C GLY A 476 8.37 -8.74 33.56
N ASN A 477 9.58 -9.29 33.56
CA ASN A 477 9.83 -10.73 33.46
C ASN A 477 9.77 -11.48 34.80
N TYR A 478 9.56 -10.79 35.93
CA TYR A 478 9.57 -11.44 37.24
C TYR A 478 8.42 -12.45 37.36
N TYR A 479 8.76 -13.74 37.49
CA TYR A 479 7.79 -14.84 37.59
C TYR A 479 6.79 -14.93 36.42
N LEU A 480 7.21 -14.52 35.22
CA LEU A 480 6.32 -14.46 34.05
C LEU A 480 5.77 -15.85 33.65
N SER A 481 6.60 -16.90 33.72
CA SER A 481 6.17 -18.28 33.51
C SER A 481 5.13 -18.76 34.52
N ASP A 482 5.29 -18.42 35.80
CA ASP A 482 4.30 -18.71 36.85
C ASP A 482 2.97 -17.98 36.57
N ALA A 483 3.04 -16.70 36.19
CA ALA A 483 1.88 -15.90 35.83
C ALA A 483 1.15 -16.48 34.62
N LEU A 484 1.87 -16.87 33.58
CA LEU A 484 1.30 -17.50 32.38
C LEU A 484 0.51 -18.76 32.74
N VAL A 485 1.11 -19.67 33.50
CA VAL A 485 0.49 -20.96 33.83
C VAL A 485 -0.81 -20.78 34.60
N VAL A 486 -0.85 -19.86 35.57
CA VAL A 486 -2.07 -19.58 36.36
C VAL A 486 -3.11 -18.82 35.55
N ILE A 487 -2.72 -17.82 34.74
CA ILE A 487 -3.63 -17.10 33.83
C ILE A 487 -4.28 -18.07 32.83
N MET A 488 -3.49 -18.97 32.23
CA MET A 488 -3.99 -20.01 31.33
C MET A 488 -5.00 -20.91 32.03
N ARG A 489 -4.69 -21.37 33.25
CA ARG A 489 -5.60 -22.24 34.00
C ARG A 489 -6.97 -21.60 34.21
N ILE A 490 -6.98 -20.32 34.56
CA ILE A 490 -8.19 -19.54 34.81
C ILE A 490 -8.96 -19.33 33.50
N LEU A 491 -8.33 -18.77 32.47
CA LEU A 491 -9.02 -18.42 31.23
C LEU A 491 -9.49 -19.63 30.43
N LEU A 492 -8.71 -20.71 30.40
CA LEU A 492 -9.10 -21.93 29.69
C LEU A 492 -10.23 -22.67 30.39
N GLN A 493 -10.59 -22.31 31.63
CA GLN A 493 -11.77 -22.88 32.29
C GLN A 493 -13.05 -22.69 31.46
N HIS A 494 -13.18 -21.55 30.76
CA HIS A 494 -14.28 -21.29 29.86
C HIS A 494 -14.50 -22.43 28.85
N ARG A 495 -13.44 -23.08 28.38
CA ARG A 495 -13.53 -24.20 27.42
C ARG A 495 -14.20 -25.46 27.99
N TYR A 496 -14.21 -25.61 29.32
CA TYR A 496 -14.78 -26.76 30.01
C TYR A 496 -16.19 -26.52 30.54
N ILE A 497 -16.59 -25.27 30.75
CA ILE A 497 -17.94 -24.89 31.19
C ILE A 497 -18.85 -24.50 30.03
N SER A 498 -18.28 -24.05 28.91
CA SER A 498 -19.03 -23.65 27.71
C SER A 498 -19.04 -24.76 26.66
N THR A 499 -20.22 -25.00 26.07
CA THR A 499 -20.40 -26.00 25.00
C THR A 499 -19.68 -25.61 23.70
N ARG A 500 -19.65 -24.32 23.37
CA ARG A 500 -19.03 -23.76 22.17
C ARG A 500 -18.03 -22.66 22.51
N ALA A 501 -16.96 -22.56 21.73
CA ALA A 501 -16.07 -21.40 21.75
C ALA A 501 -16.69 -20.30 20.87
N ILE A 502 -17.10 -19.19 21.50
CA ILE A 502 -17.63 -17.99 20.84
C ILE A 502 -16.77 -16.81 21.30
N LYS A 503 -16.17 -16.08 20.36
CA LYS A 503 -15.21 -14.99 20.64
C LYS A 503 -15.70 -14.02 21.73
N ALA A 504 -16.90 -13.44 21.55
CA ALA A 504 -17.49 -12.50 22.50
C ALA A 504 -17.68 -13.10 23.91
N SER A 505 -18.07 -14.37 24.00
CA SER A 505 -18.22 -15.06 25.30
C SER A 505 -16.88 -15.24 26.01
N ILE A 506 -15.81 -15.54 25.28
CA ILE A 506 -14.46 -15.72 25.85
C ILE A 506 -13.92 -14.36 26.32
N VAL A 507 -14.09 -13.30 25.53
CA VAL A 507 -13.68 -11.94 25.88
C VAL A 507 -14.42 -11.45 27.13
N ARG A 508 -15.74 -11.70 27.22
CA ARG A 508 -16.52 -11.39 28.42
C ARG A 508 -16.04 -12.18 29.63
N TYR A 509 -15.81 -13.48 29.49
CA TYR A 509 -15.29 -14.32 30.57
C TYR A 509 -13.95 -13.81 31.11
N ALA A 510 -13.06 -13.31 30.25
CA ALA A 510 -11.82 -12.70 30.67
C ALA A 510 -12.03 -11.39 31.45
N GLY A 511 -12.98 -10.54 31.04
CA GLY A 511 -13.37 -9.36 31.80
C GLY A 511 -13.94 -9.69 33.17
N ASP A 512 -14.83 -10.68 33.23
CA ASP A 512 -15.48 -11.16 34.46
C ASP A 512 -14.50 -11.83 35.44
N SER A 513 -13.32 -12.26 34.96
CA SER A 513 -12.27 -12.86 35.82
C SER A 513 -11.56 -11.84 36.71
N GLU A 514 -11.74 -10.54 36.45
CA GLU A 514 -11.13 -9.42 37.18
C GLU A 514 -9.59 -9.43 37.25
N LEU A 515 -8.92 -10.29 36.48
CA LEU A 515 -7.47 -10.46 36.53
C LEU A 515 -6.69 -9.17 36.26
N VAL A 516 -7.20 -8.28 35.40
CA VAL A 516 -6.59 -6.95 35.17
C VAL A 516 -6.59 -6.10 36.43
N LEU A 517 -7.70 -6.11 37.18
CA LEU A 517 -7.82 -5.37 38.44
C LEU A 517 -6.90 -5.95 39.51
N ILE A 518 -6.84 -7.28 39.61
CA ILE A 518 -5.95 -7.99 40.55
C ILE A 518 -4.49 -7.65 40.24
N ILE A 519 -4.09 -7.68 38.97
CA ILE A 519 -2.73 -7.28 38.54
C ILE A 519 -2.46 -5.82 38.95
N ASP A 520 -3.38 -4.90 38.66
CA ASP A 520 -3.22 -3.46 38.94
C ASP A 520 -3.19 -3.11 40.44
N GLN A 521 -3.86 -3.88 41.29
CA GLN A 521 -3.82 -3.69 42.74
C GLN A 521 -2.61 -4.38 43.41
N ALA A 522 -2.09 -5.46 42.82
CA ALA A 522 -0.99 -6.21 43.41
C ALA A 522 0.29 -5.36 43.54
N THR A 523 0.81 -5.19 44.74
CA THR A 523 2.05 -4.40 44.96
C THR A 523 3.32 -5.19 44.62
N SER A 524 3.22 -6.51 44.42
CA SER A 524 4.31 -7.39 43.99
C SER A 524 3.77 -8.61 43.22
N PRO A 525 4.61 -9.30 42.44
CA PRO A 525 4.27 -10.59 41.81
C PRO A 525 3.60 -11.58 42.77
N THR A 526 4.11 -11.68 44.00
CA THR A 526 3.65 -12.67 44.98
C THR A 526 2.18 -12.50 45.33
N PHE A 527 1.69 -11.26 45.46
CA PHE A 527 0.29 -11.00 45.79
C PHE A 527 -0.65 -11.42 44.65
N PHE A 528 -0.30 -11.08 43.40
CA PHE A 528 -1.05 -11.54 42.23
C PHE A 528 -1.07 -13.07 42.16
N LEU A 529 0.09 -13.72 42.24
CA LEU A 529 0.19 -15.18 42.10
C LEU A 529 -0.56 -15.91 43.22
N ALA A 530 -0.55 -15.39 44.45
CA ALA A 530 -1.28 -15.97 45.56
C ALA A 530 -2.81 -15.90 45.36
N GLU A 531 -3.31 -14.76 44.90
CA GLU A 531 -4.75 -14.57 44.64
C GLU A 531 -5.21 -15.39 43.42
N ALA A 532 -4.48 -15.31 42.31
CA ALA A 532 -4.75 -16.12 41.11
C ALA A 532 -4.70 -17.63 41.42
N ARG A 533 -3.80 -18.07 42.31
CA ARG A 533 -3.77 -19.47 42.79
C ARG A 533 -5.05 -19.86 43.52
N ASN A 534 -5.60 -18.98 44.34
CA ASN A 534 -6.83 -19.28 45.08
C ASN A 534 -8.02 -19.40 44.13
N ILE A 535 -8.13 -18.50 43.14
CA ILE A 535 -9.11 -18.64 42.05
C ILE A 535 -8.93 -19.99 41.34
N ALA A 536 -7.70 -20.34 40.96
CA ALA A 536 -7.41 -21.58 40.24
C ALA A 536 -7.76 -22.86 41.02
N LYS A 537 -7.72 -22.84 42.36
CA LYS A 537 -8.09 -23.99 43.22
C LYS A 537 -9.59 -24.31 43.17
N GLU A 538 -10.42 -23.31 42.92
CA GLU A 538 -11.88 -23.49 42.83
C GLU A 538 -12.31 -24.05 41.48
N LEU A 539 -11.40 -24.08 40.50
CA LEU A 539 -11.69 -24.53 39.14
C LEU A 539 -11.52 -26.05 39.02
N SER A 540 -12.54 -26.71 38.49
CA SER A 540 -12.51 -28.15 38.25
C SER A 540 -12.40 -28.51 36.76
N TYR A 541 -11.72 -29.61 36.47
CA TYR A 541 -11.79 -30.26 35.17
C TYR A 541 -12.95 -31.27 35.15
N PRO A 542 -13.69 -31.38 34.04
CA PRO A 542 -14.58 -32.52 33.83
C PRO A 542 -13.82 -33.84 33.95
N LEU A 543 -14.51 -34.93 34.30
CA LEU A 543 -13.89 -36.24 34.27
C LEU A 543 -13.42 -36.55 32.84
N ARG A 544 -12.29 -37.25 32.70
CA ARG A 544 -11.67 -37.51 31.39
C ARG A 544 -12.63 -38.17 30.38
N LYS A 545 -13.53 -39.03 30.86
CA LYS A 545 -14.58 -39.69 30.06
C LYS A 545 -15.58 -38.70 29.47
N ASP A 546 -15.85 -37.59 30.15
CA ASP A 546 -16.83 -36.57 29.79
C ASP A 546 -16.21 -35.42 28.97
N MET A 547 -14.88 -35.38 28.83
CA MET A 547 -14.19 -34.40 27.98
C MET A 547 -14.33 -34.74 26.50
N SER A 548 -14.76 -33.76 25.70
CA SER A 548 -14.70 -33.84 24.24
C SER A 548 -13.24 -33.87 23.73
N PRO A 549 -12.99 -34.33 22.48
CA PRO A 549 -11.65 -34.30 21.89
C PRO A 549 -11.00 -32.91 21.94
N ILE A 550 -11.78 -31.86 21.65
CA ILE A 550 -11.32 -30.46 21.66
C ILE A 550 -10.92 -30.01 23.08
N MET A 551 -11.67 -30.42 24.12
CA MET A 551 -11.32 -30.12 25.52
C MET A 551 -10.00 -30.79 25.93
N ARG A 552 -9.80 -32.04 25.51
CA ARG A 552 -8.55 -32.79 25.76
C ARG A 552 -7.38 -32.15 25.02
N GLU A 553 -7.58 -31.76 23.76
CA GLU A 553 -6.57 -31.08 22.96
C GLU A 553 -6.13 -29.75 23.60
N MET A 554 -7.08 -28.92 24.04
CA MET A 554 -6.76 -27.67 24.74
C MET A 554 -5.97 -27.92 26.03
N ARG A 555 -6.36 -28.93 26.81
CA ARG A 555 -5.60 -29.33 28.01
C ARG A 555 -4.17 -29.76 27.66
N MET A 556 -4.01 -30.57 26.62
CA MET A 556 -2.68 -31.01 26.18
C MET A 556 -1.81 -29.84 25.73
N ARG A 557 -2.37 -28.88 24.98
CA ARG A 557 -1.67 -27.64 24.58
C ARG A 557 -1.19 -26.85 25.81
N ALA A 558 -2.05 -26.67 26.80
CA ALA A 558 -1.70 -25.97 28.05
C ALA A 558 -0.63 -26.70 28.88
N SER A 559 -0.73 -28.02 28.96
CA SER A 559 0.24 -28.89 29.62
C SER A 559 1.61 -28.84 28.93
N ASN A 560 1.64 -28.86 27.60
CA ASN A 560 2.87 -28.77 26.81
C ASN A 560 3.60 -27.44 27.01
N ILE A 561 2.87 -26.32 27.07
CA ILE A 561 3.45 -25.01 27.41
C ILE A 561 4.06 -25.05 28.81
N SER A 562 3.30 -25.52 29.82
CA SER A 562 3.76 -25.60 31.21
C SER A 562 5.01 -26.48 31.35
N LYS A 563 5.08 -27.61 30.62
CA LYS A 563 6.23 -28.52 30.61
C LYS A 563 7.46 -27.89 29.96
N LYS A 564 7.27 -27.15 28.86
CA LYS A 564 8.38 -26.46 28.18
C LYS A 564 9.01 -25.38 29.07
N LEU A 565 8.20 -24.71 29.89
CA LEU A 565 8.62 -23.66 30.80
C LEU A 565 8.92 -24.17 32.23
N GLU A 566 8.96 -25.49 32.47
CA GLU A 566 9.01 -26.07 33.81
C GLU A 566 10.20 -25.60 34.65
N ASN A 567 11.35 -25.35 34.01
CA ASN A 567 12.55 -24.83 34.67
C ASN A 567 12.43 -23.37 35.10
N ASN A 568 11.52 -22.60 34.47
CA ASN A 568 11.28 -21.19 34.76
C ASN A 568 10.13 -20.99 35.77
N ILE A 569 9.36 -22.05 36.07
CA ILE A 569 8.26 -22.03 37.05
C ILE A 569 8.86 -22.22 38.45
N VAL A 570 8.79 -21.18 39.27
CA VAL A 570 9.36 -21.18 40.63
C VAL A 570 8.37 -21.74 41.65
N VAL A 571 7.08 -21.48 41.47
CA VAL A 571 6.03 -21.92 42.39
C VAL A 571 5.70 -23.39 42.13
N GLU A 572 6.15 -24.28 43.02
CA GLU A 572 6.01 -25.73 42.86
C GLU A 572 4.57 -26.18 42.61
N SER A 573 3.59 -25.54 43.26
CA SER A 573 2.17 -25.86 43.05
C SER A 573 1.65 -25.52 41.65
N PHE A 574 2.37 -24.70 40.87
CA PHE A 574 1.98 -24.35 39.50
C PHE A 574 2.50 -25.32 38.45
N LYS A 575 3.59 -26.05 38.70
CA LYS A 575 4.18 -27.00 37.73
C LYS A 575 3.18 -28.05 37.22
N ASN A 576 2.21 -28.42 38.05
CA ASN A 576 1.20 -29.42 37.74
C ASN A 576 -0.20 -28.83 37.48
N LEU A 577 -0.36 -27.50 37.48
CA LEU A 577 -1.68 -26.85 37.47
C LEU A 577 -2.50 -27.15 36.20
N ASN A 578 -1.83 -27.29 35.06
CA ASN A 578 -2.44 -27.55 33.75
C ASN A 578 -2.20 -28.99 33.24
N ARG A 579 -1.65 -29.89 34.08
CA ARG A 579 -1.33 -31.27 33.67
C ARG A 579 -2.57 -32.16 33.65
#